data_AF-L9XUX4-F1
#
_entry.id   AF-L9XUX4-F1
#
_cell.length_a   1.000
_cell.length_b   1.000
_cell.length_c   1.000
_cell.angle_alpha   90.00
_cell.angle_beta   90.00
_cell.angle_gamma   90.00
#
_symmetry.space_group_name_H-M   'P 1'
#
loop_
_entity.id
_entity.type
_entity.pdbx_description
1 polymer ?
#
loop_
_entity_poly.entity_id
_entity_poly.type
_entity_poly.pdbx_seq_one_letter_code
_entity_poly.pdbx_strand_id
1 'polypeptide(L)'
;MAIPGYDSSNVAEYTLEQVGARVALVAGVVPDEFGLAKSGREPPVDALADPVDLVSLEDLKAVEAVRIALVYDPSKLPPGASPTDVAVAVEIEDGWEPLESTVDLDETTVTAVLNDRPPGSTVVAGYDDTDEEREE
;
A
#
# COMPACT_ATOMS: atom_id res chain seq x y z
N MET A 1 -13.07 -10.41 1.31
CA MET A 1 -13.69 -9.68 0.17
C MET A 1 -12.94 -10.09 -1.10
N ALA A 2 -13.58 -10.20 -2.27
CA ALA A 2 -12.89 -10.71 -3.47
C ALA A 2 -12.02 -9.63 -4.13
N ILE A 3 -10.82 -10.01 -4.60
CA ILE A 3 -10.05 -9.17 -5.53
C ILE A 3 -10.72 -9.29 -6.90
N PRO A 4 -11.19 -8.18 -7.51
CA PRO A 4 -11.83 -8.24 -8.82
C PRO A 4 -10.88 -8.85 -9.87
N GLY A 5 -11.33 -9.89 -10.57
CA GLY A 5 -10.53 -10.58 -11.60
C GLY A 5 -9.82 -11.86 -11.16
N TYR A 6 -9.84 -12.21 -9.86
CA TYR A 6 -9.18 -13.41 -9.33
C TYR A 6 -10.17 -14.41 -8.72
N ASP A 7 -9.90 -15.71 -8.91
CA ASP A 7 -10.70 -16.80 -8.36
C ASP A 7 -10.51 -16.89 -6.84
N SER A 8 -11.61 -17.01 -6.09
CA SER A 8 -11.66 -16.88 -4.63
C SER A 8 -10.97 -18.01 -3.87
N SER A 9 -10.48 -19.03 -4.57
CA SER A 9 -9.95 -20.27 -3.97
C SER A 9 -8.55 -20.12 -3.36
N ASN A 10 -7.83 -19.02 -3.61
CA ASN A 10 -6.45 -18.83 -3.14
C ASN A 10 -6.12 -17.40 -2.67
N VAL A 11 -7.11 -16.73 -2.06
CA VAL A 11 -6.96 -15.37 -1.51
C VAL A 11 -6.58 -15.45 -0.03
N ALA A 12 -5.51 -14.76 0.37
CA ALA A 12 -5.18 -14.51 1.78
C ALA A 12 -5.37 -13.02 2.10
N GLU A 13 -6.09 -12.73 3.18
CA GLU A 13 -6.42 -11.37 3.63
C GLU A 13 -5.79 -11.12 5.00
N TYR A 14 -5.06 -10.02 5.11
CA TYR A 14 -4.38 -9.56 6.32
C TYR A 14 -4.82 -8.14 6.64
N THR A 15 -5.13 -7.87 7.90
CA THR A 15 -5.58 -6.55 8.35
C THR A 15 -4.84 -6.17 9.62
N LEU A 16 -4.31 -4.94 9.65
CA LEU A 16 -3.68 -4.32 10.79
C LEU A 16 -4.49 -3.09 11.20
N GLU A 17 -5.47 -3.31 12.06
CA GLU A 17 -6.43 -2.30 12.49
C GLU A 17 -5.78 -1.10 13.19
N GLN A 18 -4.64 -1.29 13.86
CA GLN A 18 -3.97 -0.24 14.64
C GLN A 18 -3.52 0.95 13.79
N VAL A 19 -3.17 0.72 12.53
CA VAL A 19 -2.69 1.74 11.58
C VAL A 19 -3.61 1.85 10.35
N GLY A 20 -4.79 1.22 10.40
CA GLY A 20 -5.73 1.23 9.28
C GLY A 20 -5.18 0.60 8.00
N ALA A 21 -4.25 -0.35 8.10
CA ALA A 21 -3.67 -1.02 6.94
C ALA A 21 -4.37 -2.34 6.66
N ARG A 22 -4.64 -2.62 5.39
CA ARG A 22 -5.28 -3.84 4.90
C ARG A 22 -4.53 -4.32 3.67
N VAL A 23 -4.12 -5.58 3.66
CA VAL A 23 -3.45 -6.20 2.53
C VAL A 23 -4.18 -7.48 2.17
N ALA A 24 -4.63 -7.58 0.93
CA ALA A 24 -5.16 -8.80 0.36
C ALA A 24 -4.20 -9.27 -0.73
N LEU A 25 -3.87 -10.55 -0.76
CA LEU A 25 -3.01 -11.11 -1.80
C LEU A 25 -3.57 -12.41 -2.33
N VAL A 26 -3.24 -12.69 -3.59
CA VAL A 26 -3.52 -13.95 -4.26
C VAL A 26 -2.18 -14.57 -4.57
N ALA A 27 -1.89 -15.71 -3.96
CA ALA A 27 -0.64 -16.42 -4.19
C ALA A 27 -0.83 -17.93 -4.07
N GLY A 28 -0.05 -18.68 -4.84
CA GLY A 28 -0.02 -20.14 -4.78
C GLY A 28 0.40 -20.69 -3.41
N VAL A 29 1.28 -19.98 -2.70
CA VAL A 29 1.74 -20.33 -1.35
C VAL A 29 1.93 -19.06 -0.54
N VAL A 30 1.27 -19.01 0.62
CA VAL A 30 1.39 -17.95 1.61
C VAL A 30 2.01 -18.55 2.88
N PRO A 31 3.15 -18.03 3.37
CA PRO A 31 3.75 -18.55 4.59
C PRO A 31 2.93 -18.12 5.82
N ASP A 32 2.90 -18.96 6.86
CA ASP A 32 2.19 -18.67 8.11
C ASP A 32 2.71 -17.41 8.83
N GLU A 33 3.97 -17.05 8.60
CA GLU A 33 4.61 -15.85 9.15
C GLU A 33 4.29 -14.58 8.37
N PHE A 34 3.65 -14.68 7.19
CA PHE A 34 3.24 -13.50 6.45
C PHE A 34 2.22 -12.70 7.26
N GLY A 35 2.43 -11.38 7.33
CA GLY A 35 1.54 -10.51 8.06
C GLY A 35 1.90 -9.04 7.91
N LEU A 36 1.23 -8.23 8.71
CA LEU A 36 1.42 -6.79 8.74
C LEU A 36 1.96 -6.40 10.11
N ALA A 37 3.03 -5.61 10.11
CA ALA A 37 3.60 -5.02 11.31
C ALA A 37 3.72 -3.51 11.14
N LYS A 38 3.56 -2.77 12.24
CA LYS A 38 3.90 -1.34 12.23
C LYS A 38 5.40 -1.20 11.96
N SER A 39 5.77 -0.36 11.01
CA SER A 39 7.17 -0.14 10.72
C SER A 39 7.83 0.72 11.81
N GLY A 40 9.07 0.36 12.15
CA GLY A 40 9.93 1.16 13.01
C GLY A 40 10.70 2.23 12.25
N ARG A 41 10.52 2.33 10.92
CA ARG A 41 11.20 3.30 10.07
C ARG A 41 10.57 4.68 10.18
N GLU A 42 11.39 5.69 9.99
CA GLU A 42 10.92 7.07 9.98
C GLU A 42 10.08 7.30 8.70
N PRO A 43 8.85 7.81 8.81
CA PRO A 43 8.03 8.11 7.65
C PRO A 43 8.71 9.13 6.71
N PRO A 44 8.52 9.04 5.39
CA PRO A 44 8.90 10.13 4.50
C PRO A 44 8.19 11.43 4.88
N VAL A 45 8.76 12.57 4.48
CA VAL A 45 8.21 13.91 4.79
C VAL A 45 6.77 14.07 4.30
N ASP A 46 6.44 13.43 3.18
CA ASP A 46 5.12 13.47 2.55
C ASP A 46 4.17 12.36 3.07
N ALA A 47 4.55 11.63 4.13
CA ALA A 47 3.73 10.57 4.69
C ALA A 47 2.49 11.11 5.41
N LEU A 48 1.33 10.63 4.98
CA LEU A 48 0.04 10.92 5.59
C LEU A 48 -0.34 9.88 6.66
N ALA A 49 0.37 8.76 6.73
CA ALA A 49 0.18 7.68 7.70
C ALA A 49 1.51 7.15 8.24
N ASP A 50 1.46 6.32 9.30
CA ASP A 50 2.62 5.55 9.74
C ASP A 50 2.97 4.45 8.71
N PRO A 51 4.25 4.22 8.40
CA PRO A 51 4.67 3.15 7.50
C PRO A 51 4.39 1.76 8.09
N VAL A 52 4.16 0.80 7.20
CA VAL A 52 3.78 -0.58 7.52
C VAL A 52 4.73 -1.54 6.82
N ASP A 53 5.25 -2.50 7.58
CA ASP A 53 6.08 -3.59 7.08
C ASP A 53 5.21 -4.81 6.70
N LEU A 54 5.45 -5.32 5.49
CA LEU A 54 4.97 -6.58 4.95
C LEU A 54 5.94 -7.67 5.42
N VAL A 55 5.58 -8.39 6.47
CA VAL A 55 6.43 -9.43 7.08
C VAL A 55 6.48 -10.65 6.17
N SER A 56 7.66 -11.24 5.99
CA SER A 56 7.88 -12.44 5.17
C SER A 56 7.38 -12.30 3.72
N LEU A 57 7.47 -11.09 3.14
CA LEU A 57 7.13 -10.84 1.75
C LEU A 57 8.00 -11.67 0.78
N GLU A 58 9.29 -11.85 1.09
CA GLU A 58 10.24 -12.58 0.26
C GLU A 58 9.94 -14.08 0.14
N ASP A 59 9.20 -14.64 1.11
CA ASP A 59 8.82 -16.05 1.17
C ASP A 59 7.54 -16.37 0.39
N LEU A 60 6.81 -15.35 -0.08
CA LEU A 60 5.63 -15.54 -0.94
C LEU A 60 6.02 -16.21 -2.26
N LYS A 61 5.24 -17.20 -2.70
CA LYS A 61 5.48 -17.91 -3.96
C LYS A 61 4.25 -17.93 -4.84
N ALA A 62 4.50 -17.80 -6.15
CA ALA A 62 3.46 -17.74 -7.18
C ALA A 62 2.42 -16.67 -6.86
N VAL A 63 2.89 -15.44 -6.58
CA VAL A 63 2.03 -14.27 -6.38
C VAL A 63 1.38 -13.93 -7.72
N GLU A 64 0.06 -13.79 -7.71
CA GLU A 64 -0.71 -13.39 -8.88
C GLU A 64 -1.27 -11.96 -8.74
N ALA A 65 -1.55 -11.52 -7.51
CA ALA A 65 -1.95 -10.15 -7.21
C ALA A 65 -1.70 -9.78 -5.75
N VAL A 66 -1.45 -8.50 -5.51
CA VAL A 66 -1.38 -7.88 -4.18
C VAL A 66 -2.19 -6.60 -4.19
N ARG A 67 -3.11 -6.46 -3.25
CA ARG A 67 -3.90 -5.26 -3.01
C ARG A 67 -3.53 -4.70 -1.65
N ILE A 68 -3.11 -3.44 -1.63
CA ILE A 68 -2.66 -2.74 -0.43
C ILE A 68 -3.57 -1.55 -0.24
N ALA A 69 -4.30 -1.51 0.87
CA ALA A 69 -5.19 -0.42 1.24
C ALA A 69 -4.72 0.20 2.56
N LEU A 70 -4.46 1.50 2.54
CA LEU A 70 -3.94 2.24 3.68
C LEU A 70 -4.85 3.43 3.97
N VAL A 71 -5.23 3.60 5.23
CA VAL A 71 -5.92 4.81 5.69
C VAL A 71 -4.90 5.94 5.80
N TYR A 72 -5.24 7.13 5.31
CA TYR A 72 -4.41 8.32 5.40
C TYR A 72 -5.07 9.40 6.25
N ASP A 73 -4.27 10.26 6.88
CA ASP A 73 -4.79 11.41 7.63
C ASP A 73 -4.85 12.65 6.72
N PRO A 74 -6.05 13.10 6.29
CA PRO A 74 -6.17 14.25 5.40
C PRO A 74 -5.76 15.57 6.07
N SER A 75 -5.64 15.62 7.40
CA SER A 75 -5.18 16.82 8.11
C SER A 75 -3.66 17.03 7.97
N LYS A 76 -2.92 16.00 7.54
CA LYS A 76 -1.49 16.08 7.24
C LYS A 76 -1.20 16.53 5.81
N LEU A 77 -2.21 16.64 4.96
CA LEU A 77 -2.03 17.11 3.58
C LEU A 77 -1.47 18.55 3.59
N PRO A 78 -0.50 18.84 2.71
CA PRO A 78 0.03 20.18 2.60
C PRO A 78 -1.05 21.17 2.13
N PRO A 79 -0.96 22.45 2.54
CA PRO A 79 -1.93 23.45 2.12
C PRO A 79 -1.87 23.64 0.60
N GLY A 80 -2.97 23.33 -0.09
CA GLY A 80 -3.07 23.40 -1.55
C GLY A 80 -3.06 22.05 -2.26
N ALA A 81 -2.69 20.97 -1.56
CA ALA A 81 -2.76 19.61 -2.09
C ALA A 81 -4.20 19.18 -2.35
N SER A 82 -4.45 18.47 -3.46
CA SER A 82 -5.74 17.83 -3.66
C SER A 82 -5.83 16.59 -2.77
N PRO A 83 -6.99 16.30 -2.17
CA PRO A 83 -7.16 15.09 -1.39
C PRO A 83 -7.11 13.80 -2.25
N THR A 84 -7.02 13.94 -3.57
CA THR A 84 -6.80 12.87 -4.56
C THR A 84 -5.34 12.62 -4.90
N ASP A 85 -4.43 13.54 -4.55
CA ASP A 85 -2.98 13.44 -4.76
C ASP A 85 -2.36 12.57 -3.65
N VAL A 86 -2.93 11.38 -3.44
CA VAL A 86 -2.50 10.44 -2.41
C VAL A 86 -2.24 9.09 -3.06
N ALA A 87 -1.04 8.56 -2.86
CA ALA A 87 -0.65 7.25 -3.37
C ALA A 87 -0.14 6.35 -2.25
N VAL A 88 -0.22 5.04 -2.49
CA VAL A 88 0.61 4.09 -1.73
C VAL A 88 2.02 4.19 -2.28
N ALA A 89 2.97 4.57 -1.43
CA ALA A 89 4.38 4.51 -1.76
C ALA A 89 5.02 3.28 -1.13
N VAL A 90 5.96 2.68 -1.83
CA VAL A 90 6.75 1.54 -1.38
C VAL A 90 8.21 1.95 -1.25
N GLU A 91 8.86 1.50 -0.18
CA GLU A 91 10.27 1.77 0.04
C GLU A 91 11.14 0.91 -0.88
N ILE A 92 11.97 1.56 -1.70
CA ILE A 92 12.97 0.97 -2.58
C ILE A 92 14.37 1.45 -2.18
N GLU A 93 15.42 0.91 -2.80
CA GLU A 93 16.81 1.26 -2.46
C GLU A 93 17.13 2.75 -2.63
N ASP A 94 16.49 3.43 -3.57
CA ASP A 94 16.71 4.85 -3.90
C ASP A 94 15.74 5.80 -3.18
N GLY A 95 14.80 5.29 -2.37
CA GLY A 95 13.80 6.11 -1.68
C GLY A 95 12.42 5.47 -1.64
N TRP A 96 11.39 6.27 -1.88
CA TRP A 96 9.99 5.81 -1.90
C TRP A 96 9.44 5.96 -3.32
N GLU A 97 8.91 4.87 -3.87
CA GLU A 97 8.32 4.84 -5.20
C GLU A 97 6.78 4.80 -5.08
N PRO A 98 6.05 5.77 -5.64
CA PRO A 98 4.59 5.74 -5.65
C PRO A 98 4.08 4.63 -6.57
N LEU A 99 3.09 3.89 -6.09
CA LEU A 99 2.41 2.84 -6.84
C LEU A 99 1.12 3.38 -7.45
N GLU A 100 0.69 2.79 -8.58
CA GLU A 100 -0.61 3.10 -9.17
C GLU A 100 -1.72 2.80 -8.15
N SER A 101 -2.38 3.87 -7.71
CA SER A 101 -3.28 3.86 -6.57
C SER A 101 -4.61 4.53 -6.90
N THR A 102 -5.65 4.13 -6.18
CA THR A 102 -6.98 4.75 -6.23
C THR A 102 -7.33 5.26 -4.84
N VAL A 103 -7.70 6.54 -4.75
CA VAL A 103 -8.10 7.18 -3.51
C VAL A 103 -9.61 7.09 -3.33
N ASP A 104 -10.03 6.62 -2.15
CA ASP A 104 -11.40 6.69 -1.67
C ASP A 104 -11.52 7.82 -0.64
N LEU A 105 -12.21 8.89 -1.02
CA LEU A 105 -12.38 10.10 -0.21
C LEU A 105 -13.41 9.91 0.92
N ASP A 106 -14.31 8.94 0.80
CA ASP A 106 -15.34 8.66 1.82
C ASP A 106 -14.73 7.89 2.99
N GLU A 107 -13.91 6.88 2.66
CA GLU A 107 -13.20 6.06 3.64
C GLU A 107 -11.81 6.62 4.01
N THR A 108 -11.37 7.74 3.42
CA THR A 108 -10.00 8.30 3.59
C THR A 108 -8.92 7.22 3.41
N THR A 109 -9.10 6.39 2.38
CA THR A 109 -8.30 5.19 2.14
C THR A 109 -7.71 5.25 0.74
N VAL A 110 -6.41 5.00 0.61
CA VAL A 110 -5.75 4.83 -0.68
C VAL A 110 -5.48 3.34 -0.92
N THR A 111 -5.80 2.86 -2.12
CA THR A 111 -5.63 1.46 -2.51
C THR A 111 -4.71 1.33 -3.71
N ALA A 112 -3.62 0.59 -3.59
CA ALA A 112 -2.81 0.13 -4.71
C ALA A 112 -3.12 -1.33 -5.05
N VAL A 113 -3.09 -1.66 -6.35
CA VAL A 113 -3.24 -3.03 -6.85
C VAL A 113 -2.05 -3.34 -7.73
N LEU A 114 -1.31 -4.38 -7.36
CA LEU A 114 -0.18 -4.91 -8.11
C LEU A 114 -0.51 -6.30 -8.64
N ASN A 115 -0.03 -6.58 -9.85
CA ASN A 115 -0.14 -7.92 -10.47
C ASN A 115 1.05 -8.83 -10.12
N ASP A 116 1.96 -8.37 -9.26
CA ASP A 116 3.12 -9.11 -8.77
C ASP A 116 3.47 -8.61 -7.36
N ARG A 117 4.57 -9.08 -6.77
CA ARG A 117 5.02 -8.61 -5.46
C ARG A 117 5.46 -7.15 -5.52
N PRO A 118 5.22 -6.35 -4.47
CA PRO A 118 5.77 -5.01 -4.38
C PRO A 118 7.30 -5.06 -4.40
N PRO A 119 7.97 -4.04 -4.96
CA PRO A 119 9.43 -3.98 -5.06
C PRO A 119 10.10 -3.84 -3.69
N GLY A 120 9.36 -3.42 -2.66
CA GLY A 120 9.81 -3.29 -1.29
C GLY A 120 8.84 -3.92 -0.28
N SER A 121 9.34 -4.11 0.93
CA SER A 121 8.55 -4.68 2.05
C SER A 121 7.86 -3.62 2.90
N THR A 122 8.28 -2.36 2.82
CA THR A 122 7.68 -1.27 3.60
C THR A 122 6.78 -0.44 2.70
N VAL A 123 5.56 -0.16 3.15
CA VAL A 123 4.58 0.65 2.42
C VAL A 123 4.00 1.75 3.30
N VAL A 124 3.62 2.88 2.68
CA VAL A 124 3.09 4.04 3.38
C VAL A 124 2.09 4.77 2.49
N ALA A 125 1.07 5.40 3.08
CA ALA A 125 0.24 6.36 2.37
C ALA A 125 0.94 7.71 2.38
N GLY A 126 1.28 8.22 1.20
CA GLY A 126 1.97 9.50 1.02
C GLY A 126 1.23 10.41 0.07
N TYR A 127 1.50 11.71 0.19
CA TYR A 127 1.14 12.67 -0.84
C TYR A 127 2.00 12.40 -2.09
N ASP A 128 1.34 12.30 -3.24
CA ASP A 128 1.97 12.10 -4.55
C ASP A 128 1.89 13.41 -5.33
N ASP A 129 2.99 14.15 -5.36
CA ASP A 129 3.10 15.41 -6.14
C ASP A 129 3.32 15.14 -7.64
N THR A 130 3.45 13.86 -8.03
CA THR A 130 3.84 13.44 -9.38
C THR A 130 2.77 13.73 -10.44
N ASP A 131 1.52 14.04 -10.06
CA ASP A 131 0.47 14.45 -11.00
C ASP A 131 0.80 15.80 -11.67
N GLU A 132 1.58 16.68 -11.04
CA GLU A 132 2.08 17.93 -11.64
C GLU A 132 3.18 17.71 -12.70
N GLU A 133 3.86 16.56 -12.72
CA GLU A 133 4.91 16.24 -13.71
C GLU A 133 4.43 15.36 -14.87
N ARG A 134 3.16 14.90 -14.86
CA ARG A 134 2.55 14.14 -15.98
C ARG A 134 1.78 15.03 -16.97
N GLU A 135 2.33 16.19 -17.29
CA GLU A 135 1.85 17.04 -18.39
C GLU A 135 2.98 17.47 -19.34
N GLU A 136 3.72 16.56 -19.99
CA GLU A 136 4.48 16.88 -21.23
C GLU A 136 4.55 15.73 -22.26
#